data_AF-A0A3D3BX87-F1
#
_entry.id   AF-A0A3D3BX87-F1
#
_cell.length_a   1.000
_cell.length_b   1.000
_cell.length_c   1.000
_cell.angle_alpha   90.00
_cell.angle_beta   90.00
_cell.angle_gamma   90.00
#
_symmetry.space_group_name_H-M   'P 1'
#
loop_
_entity.id
_entity.type
_entity.pdbx_description
1 polymer ?
#
loop_
_entity_poly.entity_id
_entity_poly.type
_entity_poly.pdbx_seq_one_letter_code
_entity_poly.pdbx_strand_id
1 'polypeptide(L)' 'DVAIDQGGCFETSKPTTHQDPIYSVDGIIHYCVANMPGAVARTSTLALTNATLPFVVALANQGVHHTLLADANL' A
#
# COMPACT_ATOMS: atom_id res chain seq x y z
N ASP A 1 -11.10 -8.24 -2.14
CA ASP A 1 -9.78 -8.71 -2.56
C ASP A 1 -8.72 -7.71 -2.10
N VAL A 2 -7.83 -8.14 -1.21
CA VAL A 2 -6.75 -7.28 -0.67
C VAL A 2 -5.58 -7.17 -1.64
N ALA A 3 -5.38 -8.18 -2.50
CA ALA A 3 -4.32 -8.18 -3.50
C ALA A 3 -4.67 -7.32 -4.72
N ILE A 4 -5.78 -6.56 -4.67
CA ILE A 4 -6.28 -5.77 -5.78
C ILE A 4 -5.31 -4.69 -6.26
N ASP A 5 -4.45 -4.19 -5.35
CA ASP A 5 -3.38 -3.24 -5.69
C ASP A 5 -2.38 -3.80 -6.71
N GLN A 6 -2.37 -5.12 -6.92
CA GLN A 6 -1.53 -5.83 -7.90
C GLN A 6 -2.37 -6.63 -8.93
N GLY A 7 -3.65 -6.29 -9.10
CA GLY A 7 -4.56 -6.92 -10.06
C GLY A 7 -5.55 -7.92 -9.46
N GLY A 8 -5.41 -8.31 -8.20
CA GLY A 8 -6.32 -9.23 -7.50
C GLY A 8 -6.01 -10.71 -7.71
N CYS A 9 -6.53 -11.56 -6.83
CA CYS A 9 -6.36 -13.02 -6.87
C CYS A 9 -7.64 -13.78 -7.26
N PHE A 10 -8.79 -13.11 -7.30
CA PHE A 10 -10.02 -13.68 -7.86
C PHE A 10 -10.20 -13.22 -9.31
N GLU A 11 -10.61 -14.13 -10.20
CA GLU A 11 -10.80 -13.84 -11.62
C GLU A 11 -11.80 -12.69 -11.87
N THR A 12 -12.84 -12.59 -11.04
CA THR A 12 -13.88 -11.57 -11.13
C THR A 12 -13.56 -10.28 -10.36
N SER A 13 -12.38 -10.19 -9.72
CA SER A 13 -11.91 -8.99 -9.03
C SER A 13 -11.64 -7.85 -10.02
N LYS A 14 -12.16 -6.67 -9.70
CA LYS A 14 -11.94 -5.41 -10.42
C LYS A 14 -11.74 -4.31 -9.38
N PRO A 15 -10.78 -3.40 -9.57
CA PRO A 15 -10.52 -2.34 -8.59
C PRO A 15 -11.74 -1.44 -8.42
N THR A 16 -12.11 -1.20 -7.16
CA THR A 16 -13.17 -0.27 -6.75
C THR A 16 -12.59 0.91 -5.97
N THR A 17 -13.43 1.90 -5.66
CA THR A 17 -13.01 3.11 -4.92
C THR A 17 -13.74 3.19 -3.58
N HIS A 18 -13.30 4.07 -2.68
CA HIS A 18 -14.05 4.30 -1.45
C HIS A 18 -15.46 4.88 -1.69
N GLN A 19 -15.67 5.62 -2.78
CA GLN A 19 -16.97 6.19 -3.15
C GLN A 19 -17.94 5.14 -3.67
N ASP A 20 -17.44 4.19 -4.45
CA ASP A 20 -18.21 3.07 -4.99
C ASP A 20 -17.48 1.75 -4.69
N PRO A 21 -17.62 1.21 -3.46
CA PRO A 21 -16.72 0.19 -2.94
C PRO A 21 -17.06 -1.24 -3.33
N ILE A 22 -18.29 -1.48 -3.78
CA ILE A 22 -18.82 -2.82 -4.00
C ILE A 22 -19.52 -2.97 -5.35
N TYR A 23 -19.48 -4.19 -5.88
CA TYR A 23 -20.31 -4.63 -7.00
C TYR A 23 -20.69 -6.09 -6.81
N SER A 24 -21.60 -6.60 -7.64
CA SER A 24 -22.03 -8.01 -7.59
C SER A 24 -21.71 -8.74 -8.88
N VAL A 25 -21.19 -9.96 -8.76
CA VAL A 25 -21.03 -10.92 -9.87
C VAL A 25 -21.62 -12.24 -9.40
N ASP A 26 -22.57 -12.78 -10.17
CA ASP A 26 -23.25 -14.05 -9.86
C ASP A 26 -23.86 -14.10 -8.44
N GLY A 27 -24.32 -12.94 -7.94
CA GLY A 27 -24.90 -12.80 -6.60
C GLY A 27 -23.87 -12.65 -5.46
N ILE A 28 -22.57 -12.70 -5.76
CA ILE A 28 -21.48 -12.50 -4.78
C ILE A 28 -21.08 -11.03 -4.75
N ILE A 29 -21.06 -10.43 -3.56
CA ILE A 29 -20.58 -9.06 -3.38
C ILE A 29 -19.05 -9.05 -3.34
N HIS A 30 -18.47 -8.29 -4.26
CA HIS A 30 -17.05 -8.01 -4.33
C HIS A 30 -16.74 -6.69 -3.63
N TYR A 31 -15.75 -6.69 -2.73
CA TYR A 31 -15.15 -5.48 -2.17
C TYR A 31 -13.67 -5.49 -2.54
N CYS A 32 -13.25 -4.59 -3.42
CA CYS A 32 -11.94 -4.61 -4.07
C CYS A 32 -11.33 -3.20 -4.09
N VAL A 33 -11.44 -2.47 -2.98
CA VAL A 33 -10.95 -1.10 -2.90
C VAL A 33 -9.42 -1.11 -2.80
N ALA A 34 -8.76 -0.43 -3.72
CA ALA A 34 -7.32 -0.21 -3.70
C ALA A 34 -6.94 0.79 -2.60
N ASN A 35 -5.69 0.73 -2.10
CA ASN A 35 -5.17 1.67 -1.09
C ASN A 35 -6.08 1.77 0.17
N MET A 36 -6.56 0.64 0.69
CA MET A 36 -7.40 0.61 1.90
C MET A 36 -6.78 1.34 3.13
N PRO A 37 -5.44 1.33 3.36
CA PRO A 37 -4.85 2.11 4.46
C PRO A 37 -5.16 3.61 4.41
N GLY A 38 -5.50 4.15 3.23
CA GLY A 38 -5.92 5.54 3.05
C GLY A 38 -7.18 5.92 3.84
N ALA A 39 -8.09 4.97 4.09
CA ALA A 39 -9.29 5.20 4.89
C ALA A 39 -8.99 5.52 6.37
N VAL A 40 -7.82 5.11 6.87
CA VAL A 40 -7.39 5.28 8.26
C VAL A 40 -6.08 6.07 8.35
N ALA A 41 -6.04 7.22 7.66
CA ALA A 41 -4.87 8.04 7.44
C ALA A 41 -3.98 8.28 8.68
N ARG A 42 -4.58 8.55 9.86
CA ARG A 42 -3.81 8.77 11.09
C ARG A 42 -2.99 7.53 11.49
N THR A 43 -3.62 6.36 11.47
CA THR A 43 -2.98 5.10 11.86
C THR A 43 -1.99 4.65 10.80
N SER A 44 -2.37 4.71 9.53
CA SER A 44 -1.50 4.27 8.42
C SER A 44 -0.28 5.17 8.25
N THR A 45 -0.42 6.50 8.44
CA THR A 45 0.73 7.40 8.43
C THR A 45 1.72 7.05 9.53
N LEU A 46 1.25 6.88 10.77
CA LEU A 46 2.13 6.51 11.89
C LEU A 46 2.82 5.16 11.65
N ALA A 47 2.11 4.17 11.13
CA ALA A 47 2.67 2.87 10.81
C ALA A 47 3.76 2.96 9.72
N LEU A 48 3.46 3.65 8.62
CA LEU A 48 4.38 3.83 7.50
C LEU A 48 5.63 4.61 7.93
N THR A 49 5.45 5.76 8.57
CA THR A 49 6.58 6.61 8.96
C THR A 49 7.46 5.94 10.01
N ASN A 50 6.90 5.19 10.96
CA ASN A 50 7.71 4.43 11.92
C ASN A 50 8.61 3.40 11.23
N ALA A 51 8.14 2.76 10.15
CA ALA A 51 8.92 1.81 9.37
C ALA A 51 9.95 2.51 8.46
N THR A 52 9.61 3.65 7.85
CA THR A 52 10.46 4.31 6.85
C THR A 52 11.43 5.34 7.42
N LEU A 53 11.18 5.88 8.62
CA LEU A 53 11.97 6.96 9.20
C LEU A 53 13.48 6.65 9.30
N PRO A 54 13.93 5.45 9.72
CA PRO A 54 15.37 5.15 9.78
C PRO A 54 16.06 5.29 8.42
N PHE A 55 15.41 4.80 7.35
CA PHE A 55 15.91 4.87 5.98
C PHE A 55 15.98 6.32 5.47
N VAL A 56 14.95 7.12 5.76
CA VAL A 56 14.93 8.55 5.39
C VAL A 56 16.07 9.31 6.08
N VAL A 57 16.34 9.04 7.36
CA VAL A 57 17.44 9.67 8.10
C VAL A 57 18.80 9.26 7.54
N ALA A 58 18.99 7.97 7.21
CA ALA A 58 20.23 7.48 6.62
C ALA A 58 20.52 8.16 5.26
N LEU A 59 19.51 8.21 4.39
CA LEU A 59 19.57 8.91 3.11
C LEU A 59 19.90 10.40 3.27
N ALA A 60 19.26 11.08 4.23
CA ALA A 60 19.49 12.50 4.48
C ALA A 60 20.92 12.81 4.96
N ASN A 61 21.50 11.93 5.78
CA ASN A 61 22.82 12.14 6.37
C ASN A 61 23.98 11.73 5.43
N GLN A 62 23.82 10.66 4.66
CA GLN A 62 24.91 10.03 3.92
C GLN A 62 24.79 10.19 2.40
N GLY A 63 23.61 10.59 1.90
CA GLY A 63 23.33 10.71 0.48
C GLY A 63 23.06 9.35 -0.18
N VAL A 64 22.25 9.39 -1.24
CA VAL A 64 21.66 8.21 -1.91
C VAL A 64 22.70 7.15 -2.28
N HIS A 65 23.77 7.54 -2.96
CA HIS A 65 24.74 6.58 -3.49
C HIS A 65 25.50 5.83 -2.39
N HIS A 66 25.83 6.49 -1.28
CA HIS A 66 26.52 5.83 -0.18
C HIS A 66 25.57 4.88 0.56
N THR A 67 24.36 5.32 0.86
CA THR A 67 23.39 4.51 1.62
C THR A 67 22.98 3.25 0.85
N LEU A 68 22.73 3.34 -0.47
CA LEU A 68 22.40 2.17 -1.30
C LEU A 68 23.52 1.12 -1.38
N LEU A 69 24.78 1.53 -1.24
CA LEU A 69 25.91 0.60 -1.20
C LEU A 69 26.13 0.00 0.19
N ALA A 70 25.75 0.73 1.25
CA ALA A 70 26.00 0.36 2.63
C ALA A 70 24.87 -0.48 3.25
N ASP A 71 23.62 -0.32 2.81
CA ASP A 71 22.46 -1.07 3.29
C ASP A 71 21.71 -1.72 2.13
N ALA A 72 21.70 -3.05 2.11
CA ALA A 72 21.02 -3.84 1.07
C ALA A 72 19.49 -3.88 1.22
N ASN A 73 18.94 -3.37 2.32
CA ASN A 73 17.50 -3.31 2.55
C ASN A 73 16.88 -1.95 2.16
N LEU A 74 17.70 -1.04 1.61
CA LEU A 74 17.29 0.24 1.07
C LEU A 74 17.05 0.13 -0.44
#